data_AF-A0A2P9F384-F1
#
_entry.id   AF-A0A2P9F384-F1
#
_cell.length_a   1.000
_cell.length_b   1.000
_cell.length_c   1.000
_cell.angle_alpha   90.00
_cell.angle_beta   90.00
_cell.angle_gamma   90.00
#
_symmetry.space_group_name_H-M   'P 1'
#
loop_
_entity.id
_entity.type
_entity.pdbx_description
1 polymer ?
#
loop_
_entity_poly.entity_id
_entity_poly.type
_entity_poly.pdbx_seq_one_letter_code
_entity_poly.pdbx_strand_id
1 'polypeptide(L)'
;MTNSKRRKGLTVASALLGGVLVLSACSGGDGDNASGGDGGDSSQSKVDEAAAKKTSEADIKITPKDGSNNASINNSAKVTVSKGELTKVTMTTTDGAAVQGEISADKKSWAPSVQLERSTNYKITATAEDSEGREAHENAAFTTVSPANSFIGNFTPEDGSTVGVGMPVSINFDKAITDKAAVQKGITVSSSSGQEVVGHWFNANRLDFRPEDYWKAGSTVTLKLALDGVEGADGVFGVQQKTVTFKIGRNQVSVVDAKTKQMKVMQEGKVVKTIPISAGSPENKTYEGQMVISEKFKETRMNGATVGFTDDDGKGEYDIKDVPHALRLTTSGTFLHGNYWGADSIFGNVNTSHGCIGLNDTKGANDPDTTAAWFYNNSIVGDVVVVENTGDKTVAPDNGLNGWNLSWADWKAGSAA
;
A
#
# COMPACT_ATOMS: atom_id res chain seq x y z
N MET A 1 -49.93 15.10 26.08
CA MET A 1 -49.66 16.52 26.40
C MET A 1 -48.65 17.03 25.38
N THR A 2 -49.12 17.44 24.20
CA THR A 2 -49.38 18.84 23.80
C THR A 2 -48.12 19.68 23.54
N ASN A 3 -47.91 19.97 22.24
CA ASN A 3 -47.37 21.22 21.67
C ASN A 3 -45.88 21.54 21.90
N SER A 4 -45.10 22.07 20.95
CA SER A 4 -45.40 22.76 19.69
C SER A 4 -44.15 22.90 18.81
N LYS A 5 -44.40 23.00 17.50
CA LYS A 5 -43.50 23.50 16.46
C LYS A 5 -43.03 24.94 16.74
N ARG A 6 -41.79 25.30 16.36
CA ARG A 6 -41.54 26.54 15.61
C ARG A 6 -40.22 26.55 14.85
N ARG A 7 -40.35 26.78 13.53
CA ARG A 7 -39.34 27.23 12.57
C ARG A 7 -38.88 28.67 12.85
N LYS A 8 -37.79 29.04 12.16
CA LYS A 8 -37.24 30.38 11.81
C LYS A 8 -35.95 30.67 12.60
N GLY A 9 -34.85 31.12 12.00
CA GLY A 9 -34.59 31.51 10.61
C GLY A 9 -33.09 31.78 10.44
N LEU A 10 -32.64 31.76 9.18
CA LEU A 10 -31.35 32.26 8.74
C LEU A 10 -31.18 33.73 9.16
N THR A 11 -29.99 34.07 9.66
CA THR A 11 -29.49 35.44 9.63
C THR A 11 -28.08 35.43 9.10
N VAL A 12 -27.94 35.90 7.86
CA VAL A 12 -26.68 36.25 7.21
C VAL A 12 -26.21 37.57 7.82
N ALA A 13 -24.96 37.62 8.28
CA ALA A 13 -24.29 38.86 8.66
C ALA A 13 -23.16 39.12 7.67
N SER A 14 -23.41 40.04 6.74
CA SER A 14 -22.44 40.59 5.81
C SER A 14 -21.51 41.55 6.55
N ALA A 15 -20.20 41.30 6.51
CA ALA A 15 -19.18 42.27 6.91
C ALA A 15 -18.58 42.92 5.67
N LEU A 16 -18.92 44.21 5.50
CA LEU A 16 -18.33 45.15 4.55
C LEU A 16 -16.90 45.49 4.98
N LEU A 17 -15.92 45.25 4.11
CA LEU A 17 -14.64 45.95 4.12
C LEU A 17 -14.26 46.32 2.69
N GLY A 18 -14.23 47.62 2.43
CA GLY A 18 -13.91 48.21 1.15
C GLY A 18 -12.41 48.17 0.85
N GLY A 19 -12.10 47.97 -0.42
CA GLY A 19 -10.79 48.18 -1.02
C GLY A 19 -10.99 48.79 -2.41
N VAL A 20 -10.55 50.03 -2.58
CA VAL A 20 -10.66 50.84 -3.80
C VAL A 20 -9.76 50.24 -4.89
N LEU A 21 -10.35 49.82 -6.01
CA LEU A 21 -9.65 49.52 -7.25
C LEU A 21 -9.82 50.72 -8.20
N VAL A 22 -8.71 51.38 -8.54
CA VAL A 22 -8.65 52.41 -9.58
C VAL A 22 -8.50 51.70 -10.93
N LEU A 23 -9.60 51.62 -11.67
CA LEU A 23 -9.63 51.20 -13.08
C LEU A 23 -9.56 52.46 -13.95
N SER A 24 -8.41 52.68 -14.59
CA SER A 24 -8.27 53.70 -15.65
C SER A 24 -8.84 53.15 -16.95
N ALA A 25 -10.15 53.27 -17.12
CA ALA A 25 -10.83 53.13 -18.41
C ALA A 25 -10.97 54.54 -19.03
N CYS A 26 -10.16 54.84 -20.05
CA CYS A 26 -10.40 56.00 -20.91
C CYS A 26 -11.36 55.58 -22.02
N SER A 27 -12.64 55.85 -21.79
CA SER A 27 -13.68 55.99 -22.83
C SER A 27 -13.86 57.47 -23.13
N GLY A 28 -13.65 57.86 -24.38
CA GLY A 28 -14.17 59.08 -24.99
C GLY A 28 -14.10 58.87 -26.49
N GLY A 29 -15.10 59.12 -27.31
CA GLY A 29 -16.41 59.73 -27.18
C GLY A 29 -16.87 59.96 -28.62
N ASP A 30 -18.12 59.65 -28.94
CA ASP A 30 -18.70 59.80 -30.29
C ASP A 30 -18.62 61.26 -30.77
N GLY A 31 -18.30 61.43 -32.06
CA GLY A 31 -18.30 62.71 -32.77
C GLY A 31 -18.10 62.49 -34.28
N ASP A 32 -19.14 62.81 -35.05
CA ASP A 32 -19.34 62.58 -36.47
C ASP A 32 -18.22 63.03 -37.46
N ASN A 33 -18.11 62.24 -38.54
CA ASN A 33 -17.75 62.55 -39.92
C ASN A 33 -16.69 63.63 -40.24
N ALA A 34 -15.54 63.16 -40.77
CA ALA A 34 -14.90 63.79 -41.93
C ALA A 34 -14.06 62.77 -42.71
N SER A 35 -14.19 62.82 -44.04
CA SER A 35 -13.66 61.92 -45.03
C SER A 35 -12.14 61.92 -45.19
N GLY A 36 -11.61 60.76 -45.62
CA GLY A 36 -10.57 60.68 -46.64
C GLY A 36 -9.13 60.57 -46.13
N GLY A 37 -8.55 59.38 -46.29
CA GLY A 37 -7.12 59.14 -46.11
C GLY A 37 -6.78 57.66 -46.21
N ASP A 38 -6.54 57.21 -47.45
CA ASP A 38 -5.99 55.90 -47.79
C ASP A 38 -4.54 55.75 -47.26
N GLY A 39 -4.16 54.50 -46.95
CA GLY A 39 -2.75 54.10 -46.73
C GLY A 39 -2.28 53.99 -45.27
N GLY A 40 -2.38 52.79 -44.69
CA GLY A 40 -1.78 52.50 -43.39
C GLY A 40 -1.96 51.06 -42.94
N ASP A 41 -1.23 50.14 -43.58
CA ASP A 41 -0.93 48.81 -43.04
C ASP A 41 -0.67 48.89 -41.53
N SER A 42 -1.55 48.23 -40.77
CA SER A 42 -1.74 48.40 -39.33
C SER A 42 -0.43 48.29 -38.55
N SER A 43 -0.13 49.25 -37.67
CA SER A 43 1.09 49.27 -36.85
C SER A 43 1.30 48.02 -35.99
N GLN A 44 0.24 47.26 -35.68
CA GLN A 44 0.30 46.03 -34.91
C GLN A 44 0.98 44.87 -35.68
N SER A 45 0.63 44.67 -36.97
CA SER A 45 1.12 43.53 -37.76
C SER A 45 2.62 43.58 -38.01
N LYS A 46 3.18 44.78 -38.23
CA LYS A 46 4.63 44.98 -38.38
C LYS A 46 5.40 44.81 -37.07
N VAL A 47 4.78 45.16 -35.94
CA VAL A 47 5.35 44.95 -34.61
C VAL A 47 5.37 43.46 -34.27
N ASP A 48 4.29 42.73 -34.58
CA ASP A 48 4.18 41.28 -34.38
C ASP A 48 5.19 40.51 -35.27
N GLU A 49 5.36 40.91 -36.53
CA GLU A 49 6.34 40.28 -37.43
C GLU A 49 7.80 40.55 -37.01
N ALA A 50 8.10 41.75 -36.53
CA ALA A 50 9.40 42.10 -35.97
C ALA A 50 9.68 41.36 -34.66
N ALA A 51 8.66 41.15 -33.82
CA ALA A 51 8.75 40.34 -32.61
C ALA A 51 8.99 38.86 -32.94
N ALA A 52 8.27 38.30 -33.92
CA ALA A 52 8.44 36.92 -34.37
C ALA A 52 9.85 36.63 -34.95
N LYS A 53 10.48 37.62 -35.59
CA LYS A 53 11.87 37.49 -36.10
C LYS A 53 12.94 37.61 -35.02
N LYS A 54 12.63 38.22 -33.87
CA LYS A 54 13.57 38.47 -32.77
C LYS A 54 13.37 37.58 -31.55
N THR A 55 12.25 36.87 -31.46
CA THR A 55 11.98 35.91 -30.38
C THR A 55 12.80 34.64 -30.58
N SER A 56 13.16 34.00 -29.47
CA SER A 56 13.86 32.72 -29.49
C SER A 56 12.99 31.63 -30.12
N GLU A 57 13.61 30.70 -30.84
CA GLU A 57 12.94 29.50 -31.32
C GLU A 57 12.89 28.37 -30.28
N ALA A 58 13.60 28.53 -29.15
CA ALA A 58 13.63 27.53 -28.10
C ALA A 58 12.23 27.35 -27.49
N ASP A 59 11.75 26.10 -27.50
CA ASP A 59 10.42 25.73 -27.02
C ASP A 59 10.57 24.89 -25.75
N ILE A 60 10.31 25.53 -24.61
CA ILE A 60 10.42 24.91 -23.29
C ILE A 60 9.06 24.33 -22.91
N LYS A 61 9.06 23.08 -22.47
CA LYS A 61 7.91 22.38 -21.93
C LYS A 61 8.18 21.97 -20.49
N ILE A 62 7.30 22.41 -19.59
CA ILE A 62 7.32 22.06 -18.17
C ILE A 62 6.18 21.08 -17.88
N THR A 63 6.49 20.01 -17.16
CA THR A 63 5.51 19.10 -16.56
C THR A 63 5.74 19.03 -15.05
N PRO A 64 4.67 18.99 -14.22
CA PRO A 64 3.27 19.21 -14.57
C PRO A 64 3.01 20.61 -15.17
N LYS A 65 1.89 20.77 -15.88
CA LYS A 65 1.49 22.06 -16.45
C LYS A 65 1.18 23.07 -15.34
N ASP A 66 1.27 24.36 -15.66
CA ASP A 66 0.90 25.41 -14.73
C ASP A 66 -0.54 25.22 -14.19
N GLY A 67 -0.70 25.40 -12.88
CA GLY A 67 -1.96 25.20 -12.15
C GLY A 67 -2.33 23.73 -11.89
N SER A 68 -1.49 22.76 -12.25
CA SER A 68 -1.79 21.34 -12.00
C SER A 68 -1.87 21.03 -10.50
N ASN A 69 -2.81 20.18 -10.12
CA ASN A 69 -2.92 19.61 -8.78
C ASN A 69 -2.64 18.10 -8.81
N ASN A 70 -2.48 17.50 -7.63
CA ASN A 70 -2.24 16.07 -7.47
C ASN A 70 -1.05 15.52 -8.29
N ALA A 71 -0.01 16.34 -8.46
CA ALA A 71 1.20 15.92 -9.13
C ALA A 71 1.93 14.83 -8.32
N SER A 72 2.48 13.83 -9.02
CA SER A 72 3.27 12.76 -8.39
C SER A 72 4.51 13.34 -7.68
N ILE A 73 4.92 12.68 -6.59
CA ILE A 73 6.06 13.11 -5.79
C ILE A 73 7.39 12.51 -6.25
N ASN A 74 7.38 11.59 -7.23
CA ASN A 74 8.59 10.90 -7.69
C ASN A 74 9.02 11.32 -9.10
N ASN A 75 8.09 11.38 -10.07
CA ASN A 75 8.46 11.48 -11.49
C ASN A 75 7.75 12.57 -12.29
N SER A 76 6.85 13.34 -11.66
CA SER A 76 5.99 14.26 -12.42
C SER A 76 6.71 15.53 -12.88
N ALA A 77 7.67 16.01 -12.08
CA ALA A 77 8.40 17.25 -12.33
C ALA A 77 9.53 17.04 -13.35
N LYS A 78 9.39 17.67 -14.53
CA LYS A 78 10.37 17.63 -15.60
C LYS A 78 10.30 18.90 -16.44
N VAL A 79 11.45 19.37 -16.90
CA VAL A 79 11.55 20.40 -17.93
C VAL A 79 12.23 19.79 -19.14
N THR A 80 11.74 20.09 -20.34
CA THR A 80 12.38 19.72 -21.61
C THR A 80 12.42 20.91 -22.54
N VAL A 81 13.42 21.01 -23.40
CA VAL A 81 13.48 22.03 -24.44
C VAL A 81 13.65 21.40 -25.81
N SER A 82 12.95 21.93 -26.81
CA SER A 82 13.20 21.68 -28.22
C SER A 82 13.75 22.94 -28.89
N LYS A 83 14.55 22.79 -29.95
CA LYS A 83 15.20 23.91 -30.69
C LYS A 83 16.09 24.85 -29.86
N GLY A 84 16.58 24.37 -28.71
CA GLY A 84 17.49 25.11 -27.84
C GLY A 84 18.14 24.24 -26.79
N GLU A 85 18.90 24.83 -25.88
CA GLU A 85 19.55 24.19 -24.73
C GLU A 85 19.11 24.87 -23.43
N LEU A 86 18.82 24.09 -22.39
CA LEU A 86 18.53 24.61 -21.06
C LEU A 86 19.82 25.22 -20.47
N THR A 87 19.73 26.47 -20.03
CA THR A 87 20.84 27.19 -19.39
C THR A 87 20.63 27.31 -17.89
N LYS A 88 19.37 27.41 -17.44
CA LYS A 88 19.01 27.51 -16.03
C LYS A 88 17.65 26.92 -15.77
N VAL A 89 17.55 26.09 -14.73
CA VAL A 89 16.26 25.66 -14.18
C VAL A 89 16.33 25.80 -12.68
N THR A 90 15.33 26.45 -12.10
CA THR A 90 15.18 26.55 -10.65
C THR A 90 13.79 26.09 -10.25
N MET A 91 13.75 25.22 -9.26
CA MET A 91 12.51 24.77 -8.64
C MET A 91 12.52 25.15 -7.16
N THR A 92 11.46 25.80 -6.69
CA THR A 92 11.33 26.21 -5.30
C THR A 92 9.97 25.84 -4.74
N THR A 93 9.88 25.68 -3.43
CA THR A 93 8.61 25.68 -2.71
C THR A 93 8.04 27.10 -2.62
N THR A 94 6.79 27.24 -2.15
CA THR A 94 6.13 28.56 -2.02
C THR A 94 6.76 29.45 -0.95
N ASP A 95 7.36 28.85 0.08
CA ASP A 95 8.18 29.51 1.12
C ASP A 95 9.61 29.82 0.66
N GLY A 96 9.97 29.47 -0.58
CA GLY A 96 11.24 29.85 -1.22
C GLY A 96 12.40 28.87 -1.01
N ALA A 97 12.16 27.70 -0.40
CA ALA A 97 13.19 26.67 -0.29
C ALA A 97 13.50 26.08 -1.67
N ALA A 98 14.79 25.97 -2.00
CA ALA A 98 15.23 25.40 -3.27
C ALA A 98 15.10 23.87 -3.27
N VAL A 99 14.61 23.32 -4.38
CA VAL A 99 14.59 21.88 -4.65
C VAL A 99 15.79 21.52 -5.51
N GLN A 100 16.57 20.53 -5.07
CA GLN A 100 17.70 20.05 -5.85
C GLN A 100 17.22 19.36 -7.14
N GLY A 101 17.89 19.65 -8.25
CA GLY A 101 17.66 18.99 -9.53
C GLY A 101 18.79 19.26 -10.51
N GLU A 102 18.83 18.47 -11.56
CA GLU A 102 19.96 18.42 -12.49
C GLU A 102 19.51 18.61 -13.93
N ILE A 103 20.24 19.44 -14.68
CA ILE A 103 20.13 19.52 -16.14
C ILE A 103 20.92 18.35 -16.72
N SER A 104 20.33 17.63 -17.67
CA SER A 104 20.99 16.52 -18.36
C SER A 104 22.24 17.01 -19.12
N ALA A 105 23.21 16.12 -19.35
CA ALA A 105 24.48 16.48 -20.00
C ALA A 105 24.32 17.06 -21.41
N ASP A 106 23.26 16.66 -22.13
CA ASP A 106 22.88 17.19 -23.45
C ASP A 106 22.10 18.52 -23.38
N LYS A 107 21.85 19.02 -22.15
CA LYS A 107 21.05 20.21 -21.82
C LYS A 107 19.64 20.22 -22.40
N LYS A 108 19.07 19.07 -22.75
CA LYS A 108 17.71 18.99 -23.30
C LYS A 108 16.64 18.76 -22.24
N SER A 109 17.02 18.37 -21.03
CA SER A 109 16.07 18.08 -19.96
C SER A 109 16.57 18.45 -18.57
N TRP A 110 15.65 18.59 -17.63
CA TRP A 110 15.93 18.75 -16.20
C TRP A 110 14.88 17.99 -15.38
N ALA A 111 15.28 17.45 -14.23
CA ALA A 111 14.40 16.82 -13.25
C ALA A 111 14.94 17.04 -11.82
N PRO A 112 14.06 17.01 -10.78
CA PRO A 112 14.53 17.01 -9.40
C PRO A 112 15.33 15.75 -9.10
N SER A 113 16.38 15.87 -8.29
CA SER A 113 17.23 14.76 -7.86
C SER A 113 16.79 14.16 -6.51
N VAL A 114 15.75 14.73 -5.92
CA VAL A 114 15.15 14.32 -4.65
C VAL A 114 13.65 14.07 -4.85
N GLN A 115 13.11 13.17 -4.02
CA GLN A 115 11.65 12.99 -3.94
C GLN A 115 11.01 14.30 -3.46
N LEU A 116 9.88 14.67 -4.07
CA LEU A 116 9.11 15.83 -3.66
C LEU A 116 8.27 15.55 -2.41
N GLU A 117 7.95 16.61 -1.68
CA GLU A 117 7.06 16.55 -0.53
C GLU A 117 5.60 16.51 -0.96
N ARG A 118 4.75 15.85 -0.17
CA ARG A 118 3.29 15.84 -0.35
C ARG A 118 2.68 17.18 0.05
N SER A 119 1.49 17.49 -0.49
CA SER A 119 0.75 18.73 -0.21
C SER A 119 1.58 20.01 -0.40
N THR A 120 2.57 20.00 -1.30
CA THR A 120 3.50 21.10 -1.45
C THR A 120 3.32 21.75 -2.82
N ASN A 121 3.20 23.08 -2.81
CA ASN A 121 3.13 23.87 -4.03
C ASN A 121 4.54 24.28 -4.45
N TYR A 122 4.92 23.83 -5.64
CA TYR A 122 6.22 24.08 -6.25
C TYR A 122 6.10 25.05 -7.42
N LYS A 123 7.14 25.84 -7.63
CA LYS A 123 7.31 26.74 -8.76
C LYS A 123 8.58 26.35 -9.50
N ILE A 124 8.47 26.17 -10.81
CA ILE A 124 9.59 25.96 -11.72
C ILE A 124 9.72 27.19 -12.60
N THR A 125 10.93 27.69 -12.76
CA THR A 125 11.31 28.67 -13.78
C THR A 125 12.47 28.12 -14.58
N ALA A 126 12.35 28.15 -15.90
CA ALA A 126 13.33 27.61 -16.83
C ALA A 126 13.74 28.67 -17.86
N THR A 127 15.02 28.71 -18.17
CA THR A 127 15.61 29.49 -19.26
C THR A 127 16.31 28.56 -20.23
N ALA A 128 16.10 28.79 -21.52
CA ALA A 128 16.81 28.12 -22.59
C ALA A 128 17.33 29.14 -23.61
N GLU A 129 18.36 28.74 -24.36
CA GLU A 129 18.88 29.52 -25.49
C GLU A 129 18.74 28.72 -26.78
N ASP A 130 18.37 29.39 -27.88
CA ASP A 130 18.38 28.79 -29.22
C ASP A 130 19.78 28.85 -29.87
N SER A 131 19.90 28.36 -31.11
CA SER A 131 21.19 28.36 -31.83
C SER A 131 21.74 29.76 -32.15
N GLU A 132 20.92 30.80 -32.06
CA GLU A 132 21.32 32.20 -32.26
C GLU A 132 21.64 32.90 -30.92
N GLY A 133 21.58 32.17 -29.80
CA GLY A 133 21.82 32.70 -28.45
C GLY A 133 20.67 33.54 -27.89
N ARG A 134 19.46 33.42 -28.47
CA ARG A 134 18.27 34.13 -27.97
C ARG A 134 17.63 33.35 -26.83
N GLU A 135 17.33 34.03 -25.73
CA GLU A 135 16.71 33.41 -24.57
C GLU A 135 15.20 33.19 -24.74
N ALA A 136 14.72 32.04 -24.29
CA ALA A 136 13.33 31.73 -24.00
C ALA A 136 13.17 31.48 -22.50
N HIS A 137 12.04 31.90 -21.94
CA HIS A 137 11.72 31.68 -20.53
C HIS A 137 10.36 31.01 -20.42
N GLU A 138 10.25 30.05 -19.51
CA GLU A 138 8.98 29.45 -19.15
C GLU A 138 8.88 29.25 -17.64
N ASN A 139 7.65 29.28 -17.14
CA ASN A 139 7.38 29.04 -15.73
C ASN A 139 6.11 28.23 -15.53
N ALA A 140 6.09 27.42 -14.48
CA ALA A 140 4.91 26.69 -14.07
C ALA A 140 4.87 26.55 -12.55
N ALA A 141 3.68 26.57 -11.98
CA ALA A 141 3.42 26.18 -10.61
C ALA A 141 2.51 24.95 -10.58
N PHE A 142 2.76 24.04 -9.65
CA PHE A 142 1.91 22.87 -9.44
C PHE A 142 1.93 22.42 -7.99
N THR A 143 0.86 21.74 -7.57
CA THR A 143 0.73 21.17 -6.22
C THR A 143 0.83 19.65 -6.27
N THR A 144 1.70 19.09 -5.43
CA THR A 144 1.82 17.63 -5.28
C THR A 144 0.62 17.03 -4.56
N VAL A 145 0.40 15.72 -4.74
CA VAL A 145 -0.68 15.00 -4.07
C VAL A 145 -0.68 15.21 -2.56
N SER A 146 -1.88 15.29 -1.98
CA SER A 146 -2.07 15.40 -0.54
C SER A 146 -2.28 14.03 0.10
N PRO A 147 -2.16 13.91 1.43
CA PRO A 147 -2.58 12.70 2.13
C PRO A 147 -4.05 12.33 1.95
N ALA A 148 -4.94 13.29 1.72
CA ALA A 148 -6.34 13.02 1.42
C ALA A 148 -6.55 12.49 -0.02
N ASN A 149 -5.68 12.85 -0.96
CA ASN A 149 -5.79 12.50 -2.38
C ASN A 149 -4.74 11.48 -2.84
N SER A 150 -4.12 10.76 -1.90
CA SER A 150 -3.16 9.72 -2.26
C SER A 150 -3.32 8.46 -1.41
N PHE A 151 -2.88 7.32 -1.92
CA PHE A 151 -2.89 6.04 -1.19
C PHE A 151 -1.51 5.37 -1.20
N ILE A 152 -1.30 4.49 -0.22
CA ILE A 152 -0.16 3.57 -0.14
C ILE A 152 -0.65 2.16 0.18
N GLY A 153 0.09 1.16 -0.30
CA GLY A 153 -0.01 -0.23 0.12
C GLY A 153 1.07 -0.56 1.15
N ASN A 154 0.65 -0.98 2.35
CA ASN A 154 1.51 -1.68 3.29
C ASN A 154 1.60 -3.14 2.84
N PHE A 155 2.81 -3.66 2.69
CA PHE A 155 3.01 -4.99 2.13
C PHE A 155 3.80 -5.89 3.07
N THR A 156 3.57 -7.19 2.92
CA THR A 156 4.38 -8.26 3.50
C THR A 156 4.59 -9.32 2.42
N PRO A 157 5.75 -9.98 2.33
CA PRO A 157 6.94 -9.83 3.18
C PRO A 157 7.72 -8.52 3.01
N GLU A 158 8.54 -8.19 4.01
CA GLU A 158 9.47 -7.05 3.98
C GLU A 158 10.70 -7.33 3.11
N ASP A 159 11.36 -6.27 2.65
CA ASP A 159 12.57 -6.36 1.82
C ASP A 159 13.72 -7.07 2.57
N GLY A 160 14.41 -7.96 1.87
CA GLY A 160 15.52 -8.76 2.41
C GLY A 160 15.10 -9.90 3.35
N SER A 161 13.81 -10.05 3.66
CA SER A 161 13.33 -11.10 4.56
C SER A 161 13.45 -12.52 3.98
N THR A 162 13.39 -13.53 4.84
CA THR A 162 13.23 -14.93 4.47
C THR A 162 11.98 -15.48 5.13
N VAL A 163 11.07 -16.06 4.33
CA VAL A 163 9.76 -16.55 4.76
C VAL A 163 9.52 -17.99 4.31
N GLY A 164 8.57 -18.67 4.94
CA GLY A 164 8.17 -20.03 4.57
C GLY A 164 7.38 -20.08 3.25
N VAL A 165 7.21 -21.31 2.74
CA VAL A 165 6.65 -21.58 1.41
C VAL A 165 5.18 -21.19 1.22
N GLY A 166 4.44 -20.95 2.31
CA GLY A 166 3.05 -20.53 2.29
C GLY A 166 2.84 -19.02 2.30
N MET A 167 3.88 -18.20 2.41
CA MET A 167 3.73 -16.75 2.57
C MET A 167 3.25 -16.08 1.28
N PRO A 168 2.01 -15.54 1.19
CA PRO A 168 1.63 -14.74 0.03
C PRO A 168 2.35 -13.39 0.04
N VAL A 169 2.43 -12.73 -1.12
CA VAL A 169 2.69 -11.28 -1.14
C VAL A 169 1.36 -10.58 -0.88
N SER A 170 1.14 -10.06 0.31
CA SER A 170 -0.10 -9.37 0.69
C SER A 170 0.13 -7.87 0.72
N ILE A 171 -0.79 -7.11 0.11
CA ILE A 171 -0.77 -5.66 0.05
C ILE A 171 -2.09 -5.15 0.64
N ASN A 172 -1.99 -4.37 1.71
CA ASN A 172 -3.10 -3.70 2.38
C ASN A 172 -3.01 -2.20 2.14
N PHE A 173 -3.92 -1.67 1.34
CA PHE A 173 -4.04 -0.26 1.01
C PHE A 173 -4.67 0.52 2.17
N ASP A 174 -4.10 1.68 2.49
CA ASP A 174 -4.62 2.61 3.49
C ASP A 174 -5.96 3.28 3.08
N LYS A 175 -6.36 3.10 1.82
CA LYS A 175 -7.62 3.55 1.24
C LYS A 175 -8.26 2.49 0.37
N ALA A 176 -9.58 2.54 0.29
CA ALA A 176 -10.35 1.67 -0.58
C ALA A 176 -10.03 1.98 -2.05
N ILE A 177 -9.70 0.94 -2.81
CA ILE A 177 -9.42 0.99 -4.25
C ILE A 177 -10.69 0.61 -5.00
N THR A 178 -11.20 1.54 -5.81
CA THR A 178 -12.35 1.30 -6.70
C THR A 178 -11.90 0.90 -8.10
N ASP A 179 -10.76 1.42 -8.59
CA ASP A 179 -10.13 0.96 -9.84
C ASP A 179 -9.05 -0.09 -9.56
N LYS A 180 -9.51 -1.29 -9.24
CA LYS A 180 -8.64 -2.44 -8.95
C LYS A 180 -7.77 -2.84 -10.13
N ALA A 181 -8.25 -2.66 -11.36
CA ALA A 181 -7.53 -3.05 -12.57
C ALA A 181 -6.33 -2.13 -12.81
N ALA A 182 -6.51 -0.80 -12.68
CA ALA A 182 -5.42 0.16 -12.80
C ALA A 182 -4.34 -0.09 -11.74
N VAL A 183 -4.74 -0.30 -10.47
CA VAL A 183 -3.82 -0.57 -9.37
C VAL A 183 -3.09 -1.90 -9.54
N GLN A 184 -3.79 -2.99 -9.85
CA GLN A 184 -3.16 -4.30 -10.03
C GLN A 184 -2.20 -4.33 -11.22
N LYS A 185 -2.51 -3.61 -12.31
CA LYS A 185 -1.58 -3.44 -13.45
C LYS A 185 -0.27 -2.73 -13.08
N GLY A 186 -0.32 -1.84 -12.08
CA GLY A 186 0.86 -1.18 -11.51
C GLY A 186 1.66 -2.05 -10.56
N ILE A 187 1.27 -3.31 -10.33
CA ILE A 187 1.92 -4.23 -9.40
C ILE A 187 2.39 -5.47 -10.14
N THR A 188 3.66 -5.83 -9.98
CA THR A 188 4.21 -7.07 -10.55
C THR A 188 4.83 -7.90 -9.45
N VAL A 189 4.41 -9.16 -9.34
CA VAL A 189 5.05 -10.16 -8.48
C VAL A 189 5.61 -11.26 -9.36
N SER A 190 6.88 -11.60 -9.16
CA SER A 190 7.57 -12.63 -9.94
C SER A 190 8.43 -13.50 -9.03
N SER A 191 8.63 -14.75 -9.42
CA SER A 191 9.55 -15.67 -8.74
C SER A 191 10.61 -16.19 -9.68
N SER A 192 11.84 -16.26 -9.18
CA SER A 192 12.97 -16.93 -9.84
C SER A 192 12.73 -18.42 -10.15
N SER A 193 11.71 -19.05 -9.54
CA SER A 193 11.32 -20.42 -9.88
C SER A 193 10.56 -20.53 -11.22
N GLY A 194 10.07 -19.41 -11.75
CA GLY A 194 9.21 -19.39 -12.94
C GLY A 194 7.75 -19.76 -12.69
N GLN A 195 7.34 -19.91 -11.41
CA GLN A 195 5.92 -20.13 -11.08
C GLN A 195 5.07 -18.94 -11.55
N GLU A 196 3.93 -19.23 -12.16
CA GLU A 196 2.90 -18.23 -12.43
C GLU A 196 2.40 -17.67 -11.08
N VAL A 197 2.28 -16.34 -10.99
CA VAL A 197 1.81 -15.66 -9.78
C VAL A 197 0.61 -14.80 -10.14
N VAL A 198 -0.51 -15.00 -9.45
CA VAL A 198 -1.75 -14.26 -9.73
C VAL A 198 -2.21 -13.51 -8.49
N GLY A 199 -2.71 -12.29 -8.68
CA GLY A 199 -3.31 -11.47 -7.65
C GLY A 199 -4.79 -11.80 -7.43
N HIS A 200 -5.24 -11.75 -6.17
CA HIS A 200 -6.62 -11.93 -5.76
C HIS A 200 -7.03 -10.80 -4.81
N TRP A 201 -8.11 -10.09 -5.15
CA TRP A 201 -8.67 -9.06 -4.29
C TRP A 201 -9.68 -9.65 -3.31
N PHE A 202 -9.38 -9.60 -2.02
CA PHE A 202 -10.34 -10.02 -0.98
C PHE A 202 -11.39 -8.95 -0.71
N ASN A 203 -11.03 -7.67 -0.82
CA ASN A 203 -11.94 -6.54 -0.65
C ASN A 203 -11.39 -5.32 -1.39
N ALA A 204 -11.84 -4.10 -1.06
CA ALA A 204 -11.33 -2.87 -1.70
C ALA A 204 -9.91 -2.48 -1.22
N ASN A 205 -9.44 -3.02 -0.11
CA ASN A 205 -8.20 -2.63 0.54
C ASN A 205 -7.13 -3.72 0.50
N ARG A 206 -7.46 -4.98 0.21
CA ARG A 206 -6.50 -6.09 0.29
C ARG A 206 -6.39 -6.83 -1.04
N LEU A 207 -5.16 -6.89 -1.55
CA LEU A 207 -4.73 -7.66 -2.71
C LEU A 207 -3.60 -8.59 -2.29
N ASP A 208 -3.79 -9.89 -2.50
CA ASP A 208 -2.76 -10.89 -2.22
C ASP A 208 -2.31 -11.56 -3.52
N PHE A 209 -1.03 -11.93 -3.61
CA PHE A 209 -0.46 -12.67 -4.73
C PHE A 209 0.15 -13.98 -4.25
N ARG A 210 -0.13 -15.06 -4.97
CA ARG A 210 0.51 -16.36 -4.79
C ARG A 210 0.50 -17.19 -6.09
N PRO A 211 1.35 -18.21 -6.18
CA PRO A 211 1.22 -19.27 -7.19
C PRO A 211 0.12 -20.26 -6.84
N GLU A 212 -0.16 -21.18 -7.79
CA GLU A 212 -1.12 -22.27 -7.62
C GLU A 212 -0.77 -23.16 -6.42
N ASP A 213 0.44 -23.72 -6.46
CA ASP A 213 1.05 -24.48 -5.37
C ASP A 213 1.88 -23.57 -4.46
N TYR A 214 2.31 -24.08 -3.30
CA TYR A 214 3.26 -23.36 -2.44
C TYR A 214 4.51 -22.89 -3.20
N TRP A 215 5.11 -21.81 -2.73
CA TRP A 215 6.33 -21.30 -3.34
C TRP A 215 7.43 -22.35 -3.33
N LYS A 216 8.18 -22.45 -4.44
CA LYS A 216 9.34 -23.32 -4.52
C LYS A 216 10.40 -22.87 -3.50
N ALA A 217 10.80 -23.80 -2.63
CA ALA A 217 11.85 -23.57 -1.64
C ALA A 217 13.15 -23.05 -2.28
N GLY A 218 13.82 -22.10 -1.61
CA GLY A 218 15.05 -21.47 -2.08
C GLY A 218 14.87 -20.44 -3.20
N SER A 219 13.65 -20.21 -3.70
CA SER A 219 13.40 -19.18 -4.71
C SER A 219 13.46 -17.77 -4.11
N THR A 220 13.85 -16.81 -4.93
CA THR A 220 13.69 -15.37 -4.67
C THR A 220 12.40 -14.88 -5.32
N VAL A 221 11.59 -14.13 -4.56
CA VAL A 221 10.38 -13.45 -5.04
C VAL A 221 10.64 -11.95 -5.07
N THR A 222 10.21 -11.29 -6.14
CA THR A 222 10.32 -9.84 -6.34
C THR A 222 8.95 -9.22 -6.51
N LEU A 223 8.61 -8.27 -5.64
CA LEU A 223 7.46 -7.37 -5.73
C LEU A 223 7.94 -6.02 -6.30
N LYS A 224 7.30 -5.57 -7.38
CA LYS A 224 7.46 -4.22 -7.92
C LYS A 224 6.15 -3.47 -7.77
N LEU A 225 6.22 -2.33 -7.08
CA LEU A 225 5.14 -1.34 -6.98
C LEU A 225 5.49 -0.19 -7.91
N ALA A 226 4.73 -0.03 -8.99
CA ALA A 226 4.78 1.11 -9.90
C ALA A 226 3.44 1.86 -9.81
N LEU A 227 3.13 2.31 -8.60
CA LEU A 227 1.84 2.93 -8.24
C LEU A 227 1.89 4.45 -8.27
N ASP A 228 3.07 5.06 -8.39
CA ASP A 228 3.22 6.51 -8.47
C ASP A 228 2.41 7.09 -9.65
N GLY A 229 1.44 7.95 -9.33
CA GLY A 229 0.53 8.55 -10.31
C GLY A 229 -0.58 7.63 -10.83
N VAL A 230 -0.67 6.39 -10.34
CA VAL A 230 -1.80 5.48 -10.67
C VAL A 230 -3.03 5.90 -9.88
N GLU A 231 -4.12 6.21 -10.57
CA GLU A 231 -5.40 6.51 -9.93
C GLU A 231 -6.07 5.21 -9.46
N GLY A 232 -6.32 5.09 -8.15
CA GLY A 232 -6.94 3.91 -7.55
C GLY A 232 -8.38 4.14 -7.12
N ALA A 233 -8.77 5.40 -6.94
CA ALA A 233 -10.13 5.87 -6.77
C ALA A 233 -10.22 7.31 -7.31
N ASP A 234 -11.43 7.82 -7.52
CA ASP A 234 -11.66 9.16 -8.06
C ASP A 234 -10.85 10.24 -7.33
N GLY A 235 -9.85 10.82 -8.02
CA GLY A 235 -8.95 11.83 -7.49
C GLY A 235 -7.93 11.34 -6.45
N VAL A 236 -7.77 10.02 -6.26
CA VAL A 236 -6.86 9.40 -5.30
C VAL A 236 -5.78 8.60 -6.01
N PHE A 237 -4.53 9.06 -5.88
CA PHE A 237 -3.38 8.54 -6.64
C PHE A 237 -2.38 7.79 -5.76
N GLY A 238 -1.79 6.73 -6.30
CA GLY A 238 -0.68 6.04 -5.64
C GLY A 238 0.58 6.90 -5.65
N VAL A 239 1.44 6.70 -4.66
CA VAL A 239 2.72 7.45 -4.51
C VAL A 239 3.93 6.54 -4.35
N GLN A 240 3.73 5.22 -4.41
CA GLN A 240 4.80 4.27 -4.20
C GLN A 240 5.42 3.85 -5.52
N GLN A 241 6.74 4.01 -5.61
CA GLN A 241 7.57 3.36 -6.59
C GLN A 241 8.68 2.60 -5.88
N LYS A 242 8.54 1.27 -5.76
CA LYS A 242 9.43 0.43 -4.97
C LYS A 242 9.67 -0.92 -5.63
N THR A 243 10.88 -1.46 -5.44
CA THR A 243 11.18 -2.86 -5.72
C THR A 243 11.59 -3.50 -4.40
N VAL A 244 10.99 -4.64 -4.09
CA VAL A 244 11.16 -5.39 -2.85
C VAL A 244 11.49 -6.82 -3.23
N THR A 245 12.47 -7.40 -2.57
CA THR A 245 12.92 -8.76 -2.83
C THR A 245 13.04 -9.54 -1.53
N PHE A 246 12.49 -10.75 -1.49
CA PHE A 246 12.61 -11.64 -0.34
C PHE A 246 12.87 -13.08 -0.79
N LYS A 247 13.31 -13.92 0.15
CA LYS A 247 13.64 -15.32 -0.09
C LYS A 247 12.59 -16.26 0.47
N ILE A 248 12.34 -17.33 -0.26
CA ILE A 248 11.59 -18.48 0.22
C ILE A 248 12.57 -19.45 0.87
N GLY A 249 12.32 -19.78 2.13
CA GLY A 249 13.12 -20.71 2.91
C GLY A 249 12.90 -22.17 2.50
N ARG A 250 13.12 -23.08 3.46
CA ARG A 250 12.81 -24.51 3.31
C ARG A 250 11.30 -24.72 3.20
N ASN A 251 10.88 -25.81 2.57
CA ASN A 251 9.50 -26.27 2.67
C ASN A 251 9.27 -26.87 4.07
N GLN A 252 8.42 -26.20 4.87
CA GLN A 252 7.91 -26.75 6.12
C GLN A 252 6.39 -26.66 6.17
N VAL A 253 5.76 -27.82 6.34
CA VAL A 253 4.31 -27.96 6.52
C VAL A 253 4.07 -28.83 7.74
N SER A 254 3.32 -28.32 8.71
CA SER A 254 2.98 -29.06 9.93
C SER A 254 1.54 -29.53 9.87
N VAL A 255 1.31 -30.83 9.89
CA VAL A 255 -0.03 -31.42 9.79
C VAL A 255 -0.53 -31.76 11.20
N VAL A 256 -1.55 -31.05 11.64
CA VAL A 256 -2.26 -31.26 12.91
C VAL A 256 -3.47 -32.12 12.65
N ASP A 257 -3.52 -33.29 13.28
CA ASP A 257 -4.69 -34.15 13.27
C ASP A 257 -5.33 -34.10 14.66
N ALA A 258 -6.51 -33.46 14.78
CA ALA A 258 -7.20 -33.28 16.06
C ALA A 258 -7.84 -34.57 16.60
N LYS A 259 -8.03 -35.59 15.76
CA LYS A 259 -8.53 -36.91 16.18
C LYS A 259 -7.44 -37.68 16.91
N THR A 260 -6.25 -37.78 16.29
CA THR A 260 -5.07 -38.45 16.89
C THR A 260 -4.35 -37.57 17.91
N LYS A 261 -4.60 -36.25 17.89
CA LYS A 261 -4.00 -35.24 18.76
C LYS A 261 -2.50 -35.17 18.63
N GLN A 262 -2.04 -35.32 17.38
CA GLN A 262 -0.65 -35.27 17.01
C GLN A 262 -0.45 -34.25 15.91
N MET A 263 0.68 -33.55 15.97
CA MET A 263 1.18 -32.72 14.90
C MET A 263 2.43 -33.36 14.31
N LYS A 264 2.43 -33.62 13.01
CA LYS A 264 3.61 -34.04 12.25
C LYS A 264 4.23 -32.83 11.59
N VAL A 265 5.43 -32.45 12.04
CA VAL A 265 6.22 -31.40 11.41
C VAL A 265 6.96 -32.02 10.24
N MET A 266 6.63 -31.58 9.02
CA MET A 266 7.23 -32.07 7.78
C MET A 266 8.20 -31.05 7.24
N GLN A 267 9.39 -31.49 6.80
CA GLN A 267 10.30 -30.68 6.00
C GLN A 267 10.62 -31.42 4.71
N GLU A 268 10.47 -30.76 3.57
CA GLU A 268 10.70 -31.35 2.24
C GLU A 268 9.95 -32.70 2.05
N GLY A 269 8.71 -32.77 2.55
CA GLY A 269 7.86 -33.97 2.48
C GLY A 269 8.21 -35.09 3.46
N LYS A 270 9.18 -34.91 4.37
CA LYS A 270 9.59 -35.92 5.36
C LYS A 270 9.22 -35.49 6.77
N VAL A 271 8.72 -36.42 7.60
CA VAL A 271 8.48 -36.16 9.02
C VAL A 271 9.82 -35.93 9.72
N VAL A 272 10.00 -34.76 10.33
CA VAL A 272 11.17 -34.44 11.16
C VAL A 272 10.85 -34.49 12.65
N LYS A 273 9.59 -34.31 13.04
CA LYS A 273 9.13 -34.47 14.42
C LYS A 273 7.64 -34.80 14.46
N THR A 274 7.24 -35.57 15.46
CA THR A 274 5.84 -35.73 15.86
C THR A 274 5.67 -35.15 17.25
N ILE A 275 4.67 -34.29 17.42
CA ILE A 275 4.45 -33.48 18.61
C ILE A 275 3.04 -33.74 19.14
N PRO A 276 2.87 -34.16 20.41
CA PRO A 276 1.54 -34.24 21.02
C PRO A 276 0.95 -32.84 21.20
N ILE A 277 -0.34 -32.69 20.88
CA ILE A 277 -1.05 -31.41 20.94
C ILE A 277 -2.34 -31.51 21.76
N SER A 278 -2.91 -30.36 22.12
CA SER A 278 -4.32 -30.22 22.51
C SER A 278 -4.95 -29.15 21.63
N ALA A 279 -5.94 -29.53 20.81
CA ALA A 279 -6.66 -28.60 19.93
C ALA A 279 -7.91 -28.02 20.62
N GLY A 280 -8.78 -27.38 19.83
CA GLY A 280 -10.07 -26.85 20.26
C GLY A 280 -11.02 -27.91 20.84
N SER A 281 -11.73 -27.58 21.91
CA SER A 281 -12.74 -28.46 22.52
C SER A 281 -13.89 -28.78 21.54
N PRO A 282 -14.75 -29.78 21.84
CA PRO A 282 -15.93 -30.05 21.02
C PRO A 282 -16.86 -28.84 20.80
N GLU A 283 -16.92 -27.92 21.77
CA GLU A 283 -17.70 -26.69 21.76
C GLU A 283 -16.98 -25.56 21.00
N ASN A 284 -15.65 -25.56 21.04
CA ASN A 284 -14.79 -24.53 20.45
C ASN A 284 -13.74 -25.14 19.54
N LYS A 285 -14.20 -25.80 18.47
CA LYS A 285 -13.33 -26.56 17.57
C LYS A 285 -12.33 -25.64 16.88
N THR A 286 -11.14 -26.17 16.60
CA THR A 286 -10.16 -25.49 15.74
C THR A 286 -10.63 -25.58 14.30
N TYR A 287 -10.51 -24.49 13.53
CA TYR A 287 -10.80 -24.52 12.10
C TYR A 287 -9.98 -25.58 11.36
N GLU A 288 -10.56 -26.17 10.32
CA GLU A 288 -9.82 -27.03 9.39
C GLU A 288 -9.11 -26.20 8.31
N GLY A 289 -8.22 -26.84 7.54
CA GLY A 289 -7.60 -26.26 6.36
C GLY A 289 -6.16 -25.80 6.55
N GLN A 290 -5.63 -25.10 5.55
CA GLN A 290 -4.24 -24.64 5.55
C GLN A 290 -4.14 -23.23 6.14
N MET A 291 -3.37 -23.09 7.22
CA MET A 291 -3.15 -21.81 7.89
C MET A 291 -1.68 -21.41 7.82
N VAL A 292 -1.43 -20.17 7.42
CA VAL A 292 -0.06 -19.63 7.29
C VAL A 292 0.31 -18.94 8.61
N ILE A 293 1.51 -19.23 9.12
CA ILE A 293 2.06 -18.50 10.27
C ILE A 293 2.31 -17.05 9.84
N SER A 294 1.47 -16.12 10.29
CA SER A 294 1.56 -14.71 9.92
C SER A 294 2.49 -13.91 10.84
N GLU A 295 2.56 -14.30 12.11
CA GLU A 295 3.34 -13.61 13.14
C GLU A 295 3.91 -14.60 14.16
N LYS A 296 5.00 -14.21 14.83
CA LYS A 296 5.63 -14.97 15.90
C LYS A 296 5.86 -14.06 17.11
N PHE A 297 5.43 -14.50 18.28
CA PHE A 297 5.66 -13.84 19.55
C PHE A 297 6.32 -14.80 20.52
N LYS A 298 7.48 -14.43 21.08
CA LYS A 298 8.09 -15.21 22.17
C LYS A 298 7.12 -15.31 23.35
N GLU A 299 6.41 -14.23 23.64
CA GLU A 299 5.34 -14.18 24.63
C GLU A 299 4.31 -13.12 24.19
N THR A 300 3.02 -13.37 24.41
CA THR A 300 1.97 -12.40 24.09
C THR A 300 0.75 -12.57 25.01
N ARG A 301 -0.05 -11.51 25.15
CA ARG A 301 -1.34 -11.58 25.84
C ARG A 301 -2.42 -12.07 24.89
N MET A 302 -3.13 -13.13 25.28
CA MET A 302 -4.32 -13.61 24.57
C MET A 302 -5.57 -13.36 25.42
N ASN A 303 -6.48 -12.54 24.88
CA ASN A 303 -7.72 -12.13 25.55
C ASN A 303 -8.93 -12.52 24.69
N GLY A 304 -9.78 -13.41 25.19
CA GLY A 304 -10.97 -13.92 24.50
C GLY A 304 -11.94 -12.83 24.06
N ALA A 305 -12.07 -11.74 24.81
CA ALA A 305 -12.96 -10.64 24.44
C ALA A 305 -12.55 -9.96 23.12
N THR A 306 -11.26 -10.00 22.76
CA THR A 306 -10.77 -9.40 21.50
C THR A 306 -11.19 -10.18 20.27
N VAL A 307 -11.67 -11.41 20.45
CA VAL A 307 -12.03 -12.35 19.39
C VAL A 307 -13.44 -12.93 19.58
N GLY A 308 -14.25 -12.35 20.47
CA GLY A 308 -15.66 -12.68 20.64
C GLY A 308 -15.98 -13.79 21.65
N PHE A 309 -15.00 -14.29 22.41
CA PHE A 309 -15.24 -15.19 23.54
C PHE A 309 -15.44 -14.38 24.81
N THR A 310 -16.69 -14.02 25.10
CA THR A 310 -17.07 -13.24 26.28
C THR A 310 -18.04 -13.99 27.18
N ASP A 311 -17.83 -13.85 28.49
CA ASP A 311 -18.81 -14.26 29.50
C ASP A 311 -20.04 -13.33 29.53
N ASP A 312 -21.00 -13.66 30.39
CA ASP A 312 -22.26 -12.91 30.55
C ASP A 312 -22.05 -11.43 30.98
N ASP A 313 -20.89 -11.10 31.57
CA ASP A 313 -20.50 -9.75 31.97
C ASP A 313 -19.73 -9.00 30.87
N GLY A 314 -19.54 -9.63 29.70
CA GLY A 314 -18.79 -9.07 28.57
C GLY A 314 -17.26 -9.12 28.73
N LYS A 315 -16.73 -9.82 29.74
CA LYS A 315 -15.28 -10.06 29.91
C LYS A 315 -14.86 -11.28 29.11
N GLY A 316 -13.57 -11.35 28.77
CA GLY A 316 -13.07 -12.51 28.03
C GLY A 316 -13.19 -13.81 28.83
N GLU A 317 -13.68 -14.88 28.22
CA GLU A 317 -13.70 -16.23 28.82
C GLU A 317 -12.28 -16.69 29.23
N TYR A 318 -11.26 -16.11 28.58
CA TYR A 318 -9.87 -16.21 28.98
C TYR A 318 -9.15 -14.86 28.82
N ASP A 319 -8.17 -14.59 29.69
CA ASP A 319 -7.26 -13.44 29.60
C ASP A 319 -5.89 -13.83 30.17
N ILE A 320 -5.06 -14.44 29.32
CA ILE A 320 -3.74 -14.95 29.71
C ILE A 320 -2.71 -13.94 29.22
N LYS A 321 -1.99 -13.30 30.16
CA LYS A 321 -1.11 -12.16 29.87
C LYS A 321 0.21 -12.55 29.22
N ASP A 322 0.62 -13.80 29.37
CA ASP A 322 1.97 -14.29 29.13
C ASP A 322 1.96 -15.64 28.39
N VAL A 323 1.17 -15.76 27.31
CA VAL A 323 1.14 -16.99 26.50
C VAL A 323 2.47 -17.14 25.77
N PRO A 324 3.25 -18.20 26.04
CA PRO A 324 4.58 -18.39 25.47
C PRO A 324 4.54 -18.94 24.05
N HIS A 325 5.59 -18.68 23.28
CA HIS A 325 5.90 -19.30 21.98
C HIS A 325 4.72 -19.28 20.99
N ALA A 326 4.04 -18.15 20.89
CA ALA A 326 2.81 -18.00 20.14
C ALA A 326 3.05 -17.71 18.65
N LEU A 327 2.37 -18.45 17.78
CA LEU A 327 2.42 -18.34 16.33
C LEU A 327 0.99 -18.07 15.83
N ARG A 328 0.76 -16.90 15.24
CA ARG A 328 -0.58 -16.51 14.77
C ARG A 328 -0.91 -17.23 13.46
N LEU A 329 -2.09 -17.83 13.39
CA LEU A 329 -2.58 -18.56 12.22
C LEU A 329 -3.80 -17.88 11.55
N THR A 330 -4.60 -17.15 12.32
CA THR A 330 -5.78 -16.44 11.81
C THR A 330 -5.90 -15.06 12.45
N THR A 331 -6.53 -14.12 11.74
CA THR A 331 -6.86 -12.79 12.31
C THR A 331 -7.97 -12.90 13.34
N SER A 332 -8.85 -13.90 13.22
CA SER A 332 -9.90 -14.20 14.20
C SER A 332 -9.42 -14.88 15.49
N GLY A 333 -8.10 -15.07 15.69
CA GLY A 333 -7.56 -15.44 17.01
C GLY A 333 -7.07 -16.88 17.19
N THR A 334 -6.97 -17.69 16.13
CA THR A 334 -6.33 -19.01 16.21
C THR A 334 -4.81 -18.86 16.28
N PHE A 335 -4.23 -19.44 17.31
CA PHE A 335 -2.78 -19.54 17.49
C PHE A 335 -2.36 -20.99 17.67
N LEU A 336 -1.10 -21.26 17.32
CA LEU A 336 -0.35 -22.40 17.83
C LEU A 336 0.64 -21.86 18.86
N HIS A 337 0.56 -22.33 20.11
CA HIS A 337 1.32 -21.71 21.20
C HIS A 337 1.69 -22.71 22.30
N GLY A 338 2.60 -22.29 23.17
CA GLY A 338 2.91 -23.02 24.40
C GLY A 338 1.83 -22.84 25.46
N ASN A 339 1.55 -23.91 26.19
CA ASN A 339 0.52 -23.96 27.22
C ASN A 339 1.14 -24.52 28.50
N TYR A 340 1.42 -23.62 29.45
CA TYR A 340 2.02 -23.95 30.74
C TYR A 340 0.99 -24.25 31.84
N TRP A 341 -0.28 -23.97 31.59
CA TRP A 341 -1.36 -24.09 32.59
C TRP A 341 -2.13 -25.40 32.47
N GLY A 342 -2.13 -26.03 31.29
CA GLY A 342 -2.71 -27.34 31.05
C GLY A 342 -1.87 -28.45 31.69
N ALA A 343 -2.52 -29.44 32.29
CA ALA A 343 -1.84 -30.61 32.81
C ALA A 343 -1.17 -31.39 31.66
N ASP A 344 0.04 -31.91 31.87
CA ASP A 344 0.80 -32.66 30.85
C ASP A 344 -0.01 -33.79 30.19
N SER A 345 -0.93 -34.40 30.93
CA SER A 345 -1.78 -35.49 30.47
C SER A 345 -2.73 -35.10 29.32
N ILE A 346 -3.02 -33.82 29.09
CA ILE A 346 -3.93 -33.42 28.01
C ILE A 346 -3.29 -33.53 26.63
N PHE A 347 -1.98 -33.28 26.53
CA PHE A 347 -1.29 -33.26 25.23
C PHE A 347 -1.22 -34.67 24.65
N GLY A 348 -1.77 -34.86 23.46
CA GLY A 348 -1.92 -36.17 22.82
C GLY A 348 -3.17 -36.95 23.24
N ASN A 349 -3.97 -36.44 24.18
CA ASN A 349 -5.10 -37.20 24.75
C ASN A 349 -6.44 -36.47 24.70
N VAL A 350 -6.48 -35.16 24.97
CA VAL A 350 -7.71 -34.37 25.09
C VAL A 350 -7.56 -33.03 24.38
N ASN A 351 -8.60 -32.60 23.65
CA ASN A 351 -8.68 -31.25 23.07
C ASN A 351 -9.48 -30.35 24.01
N THR A 352 -8.91 -29.22 24.42
CA THR A 352 -9.41 -28.42 25.55
C THR A 352 -9.45 -26.91 25.29
N SER A 353 -8.96 -26.42 24.15
CA SER A 353 -8.78 -24.98 23.94
C SER A 353 -10.03 -24.30 23.35
N HIS A 354 -10.00 -22.96 23.26
CA HIS A 354 -10.98 -22.14 22.54
C HIS A 354 -10.64 -22.00 21.05
N GLY A 355 -10.16 -23.08 20.42
CA GLY A 355 -9.78 -23.13 19.01
C GLY A 355 -8.27 -23.03 18.72
N CYS A 356 -7.43 -22.69 19.71
CA CYS A 356 -5.96 -22.72 19.56
C CYS A 356 -5.40 -24.16 19.53
N ILE A 357 -4.16 -24.30 19.04
CA ILE A 357 -3.39 -25.54 19.10
C ILE A 357 -2.33 -25.38 20.19
N GLY A 358 -2.56 -26.03 21.34
CA GLY A 358 -1.67 -25.98 22.49
C GLY A 358 -0.56 -27.02 22.43
N LEU A 359 0.65 -26.58 22.72
CA LEU A 359 1.85 -27.42 22.93
C LEU A 359 2.29 -27.36 24.38
N ASN A 360 2.88 -28.44 24.89
CA ASN A 360 3.44 -28.45 26.24
C ASN A 360 4.57 -27.42 26.37
N ASP A 361 4.52 -26.60 27.43
CA ASP A 361 5.49 -25.53 27.69
C ASP A 361 5.58 -25.20 29.19
N THR A 362 6.51 -24.31 29.54
CA THR A 362 6.64 -23.73 30.88
C THR A 362 6.36 -22.23 30.86
N LYS A 363 6.05 -21.68 32.04
CA LYS A 363 5.72 -20.26 32.18
C LYS A 363 6.94 -19.38 31.86
N GLY A 364 6.72 -18.33 31.07
CA GLY A 364 7.74 -17.30 30.76
C GLY A 364 8.59 -17.53 29.51
N ALA A 365 8.29 -18.57 28.71
CA ALA A 365 8.95 -18.82 27.42
C ALA A 365 10.49 -18.92 27.46
N ASN A 366 11.07 -19.31 28.59
CA ASN A 366 12.52 -19.29 28.79
C ASN A 366 13.18 -20.67 28.79
N ASP A 367 12.39 -21.74 28.92
CA ASP A 367 12.89 -23.11 28.85
C ASP A 367 13.02 -23.54 27.37
N PRO A 368 14.24 -23.76 26.86
CA PRO A 368 14.45 -24.14 25.47
C PRO A 368 14.11 -25.61 25.19
N ASP A 369 13.95 -26.44 26.23
CA ASP A 369 13.76 -27.89 26.10
C ASP A 369 12.29 -28.27 25.95
N THR A 370 11.36 -27.29 26.02
CA THR A 370 9.94 -27.55 25.85
C THR A 370 9.56 -27.83 24.40
N THR A 371 8.43 -28.51 24.24
CA THR A 371 7.89 -28.84 22.92
C THR A 371 7.52 -27.58 22.13
N ALA A 372 6.92 -26.60 22.81
CA ALA A 372 6.57 -25.32 22.23
C ALA A 372 7.80 -24.50 21.82
N ALA A 373 8.83 -24.43 22.67
CA ALA A 373 10.09 -23.74 22.37
C ALA A 373 10.76 -24.35 21.14
N TRP A 374 10.82 -25.67 21.05
CA TRP A 374 11.36 -26.35 19.88
C TRP A 374 10.58 -25.97 18.61
N PHE A 375 9.24 -26.04 18.63
CA PHE A 375 8.44 -25.75 17.44
C PHE A 375 8.56 -24.29 17.01
N TYR A 376 8.53 -23.36 17.98
CA TYR A 376 8.73 -21.94 17.73
C TYR A 376 10.09 -21.65 17.11
N ASN A 377 11.18 -22.21 17.65
CA ASN A 377 12.53 -21.99 17.14
C ASN A 377 12.76 -22.63 15.77
N ASN A 378 12.04 -23.72 15.47
CA ASN A 378 12.11 -24.43 14.20
C ASN A 378 11.00 -24.04 13.23
N SER A 379 10.36 -22.88 13.40
CA SER A 379 9.35 -22.33 12.47
C SER A 379 9.69 -20.91 12.08
N ILE A 380 9.30 -20.50 10.88
CA ILE A 380 9.41 -19.11 10.41
C ILE A 380 8.04 -18.59 9.96
N VAL A 381 7.88 -17.26 9.91
CA VAL A 381 6.70 -16.63 9.28
C VAL A 381 6.60 -17.15 7.85
N GLY A 382 5.40 -17.55 7.42
CA GLY A 382 5.16 -18.15 6.12
C GLY A 382 5.15 -19.68 6.09
N ASP A 383 5.61 -20.36 7.15
CA ASP A 383 5.42 -21.82 7.25
C ASP A 383 3.92 -22.13 7.38
N VAL A 384 3.51 -23.32 6.94
CA VAL A 384 2.09 -23.71 6.90
C VAL A 384 1.77 -24.72 8.00
N VAL A 385 0.62 -24.53 8.64
CA VAL A 385 -0.03 -25.50 9.52
C VAL A 385 -1.31 -25.97 8.86
N VAL A 386 -1.38 -27.25 8.49
CA VAL A 386 -2.59 -27.88 7.96
C VAL A 386 -3.33 -28.54 9.11
N VAL A 387 -4.59 -28.20 9.31
CA VAL A 387 -5.42 -28.73 10.40
C VAL A 387 -6.52 -29.61 9.83
N GLU A 388 -6.62 -30.83 10.34
CA GLU A 388 -7.53 -31.86 9.85
C GLU A 388 -8.29 -32.53 11.00
N ASN A 389 -9.43 -33.14 10.66
CA ASN A 389 -10.21 -34.01 11.53
C ASN A 389 -10.68 -33.32 12.83
N THR A 390 -11.03 -32.03 12.75
CA THR A 390 -11.58 -31.29 13.90
C THR A 390 -13.11 -31.41 13.94
N GLY A 391 -13.73 -31.60 12.77
CA GLY A 391 -15.18 -31.57 12.60
C GLY A 391 -15.76 -30.16 12.65
N ASP A 392 -14.92 -29.14 12.40
CA ASP A 392 -15.31 -27.75 12.14
C ASP A 392 -15.28 -27.44 10.64
N LYS A 393 -15.66 -26.23 10.27
CA LYS A 393 -15.49 -25.69 8.92
C LYS A 393 -14.02 -25.40 8.60
N THR A 394 -13.70 -25.41 7.31
CA THR A 394 -12.46 -24.87 6.78
C THR A 394 -12.35 -23.38 7.08
N VAL A 395 -11.15 -22.93 7.46
CA VAL A 395 -10.85 -21.52 7.69
C VAL A 395 -11.18 -20.68 6.45
N ALA A 396 -11.80 -19.52 6.67
CA ALA A 396 -12.09 -18.60 5.58
C ALA A 396 -10.77 -18.11 4.93
N PRO A 397 -10.69 -18.03 3.59
CA PRO A 397 -9.46 -17.66 2.89
C PRO A 397 -8.91 -16.27 3.25
N ASP A 398 -9.79 -15.33 3.60
CA ASP A 398 -9.46 -13.95 4.00
C ASP A 398 -9.15 -13.81 5.50
N ASN A 399 -9.40 -14.84 6.31
CA ASN A 399 -9.08 -14.85 7.73
C ASN A 399 -7.59 -15.13 7.95
N GLY A 400 -6.78 -14.09 8.15
CA GLY A 400 -5.32 -14.20 8.10
C GLY A 400 -4.82 -14.30 6.66
N LEU A 401 -3.71 -15.01 6.45
CA LEU A 401 -3.05 -15.17 5.14
C LEU A 401 -3.42 -16.50 4.47
N ASN A 402 -4.68 -16.94 4.64
CA ASN A 402 -5.11 -18.31 4.41
C ASN A 402 -5.74 -18.56 3.03
N GLY A 403 -5.29 -17.79 2.02
CA GLY A 403 -5.76 -17.86 0.63
C GLY A 403 -5.57 -19.22 -0.07
N TRP A 404 -4.82 -20.13 0.53
CA TRP A 404 -4.59 -21.51 0.07
C TRP A 404 -5.83 -22.40 0.17
N ASN A 405 -6.83 -22.00 0.96
CA ASN A 405 -8.12 -22.70 1.07
C ASN A 405 -9.09 -22.35 -0.08
N LEU A 406 -8.68 -21.50 -1.04
CA LEU A 406 -9.37 -21.31 -2.32
C LEU A 406 -8.79 -22.24 -3.38
N SER A 407 -9.68 -22.78 -4.21
CA SER A 407 -9.25 -23.41 -5.46
C SER A 407 -8.48 -22.41 -6.32
N TRP A 408 -7.56 -22.90 -7.16
CA TRP A 408 -6.81 -22.00 -8.05
C TRP A 408 -7.72 -21.27 -9.05
N ALA A 409 -8.83 -21.90 -9.47
CA ALA A 409 -9.81 -21.27 -10.32
C ALA A 409 -10.49 -20.07 -9.63
N ASP A 410 -10.94 -20.25 -8.38
CA ASP A 410 -11.58 -19.18 -7.60
C ASP A 410 -10.58 -18.08 -7.22
N TRP A 411 -9.33 -18.45 -6.96
CA TRP A 411 -8.25 -17.49 -6.76
C TRP A 411 -8.11 -16.56 -7.97
N LYS A 412 -7.96 -17.13 -9.17
CA LYS A 412 -7.82 -16.36 -10.42
C LYS A 412 -9.07 -15.54 -10.72
N ALA A 413 -10.27 -16.03 -10.39
CA ALA A 413 -11.51 -15.30 -10.59
C ALA A 413 -11.61 -14.00 -9.77
N GLY A 414 -10.86 -13.89 -8.65
CA GLY A 414 -10.77 -12.65 -7.87
C GLY A 414 -9.69 -11.67 -8.33
N SER A 415 -8.99 -11.96 -9.43
CA SER A 415 -8.05 -11.06 -10.07
C SER A 415 -8.78 -9.95 -10.83
N ALA A 416 -8.19 -8.75 -10.86
CA ALA A 416 -8.65 -7.64 -11.71
C ALA A 416 -7.70 -7.36 -12.90
N ALA A 417 -6.74 -8.26 -13.15
CA ALA A 417 -5.73 -8.14 -14.22
C ALA A 417 -6.28 -8.43 -15.62
#